data_AF-A0A835XTR3-F1
#
_entry.id   AF-A0A835XTR3-F1
#
_cell.length_a   1.000
_cell.length_b   1.000
_cell.length_c   1.000
_cell.angle_alpha   90.00
_cell.angle_beta   90.00
_cell.angle_gamma   90.00
#
_symmetry.space_group_name_H-M   'P 1'
#
loop_
_entity.id
_entity.type
_entity.pdbx_description
1 polymer ?
#
loop_
_entity_poly.entity_id
_entity_poly.type
_entity_poly.pdbx_seq_one_letter_code
_entity_poly.pdbx_strand_id
1 'polypeptide(L)'
;MILRNISVYNCLELLALARDREHGAACFAAIADAALRYVVNSFETLAGLRSEAELREALGAEVYESLVAAAAERRALAEEIRAGLGRVLERKAPQVAPLAAPSVAGKPVSYPREALMGGVVWPEGVQAACREEWLSPEEFTCLFGLNWAEFDRLPGWKKERCRKEAGLF
;
A
#
# COMPACT_ATOMS: atom_id res chain seq x y z
N MET A 1 27.70 10.52 17.52
CA MET A 1 26.59 11.49 17.33
C MET A 1 26.54 12.10 15.91
N ILE A 2 27.57 11.96 15.07
CA ILE A 2 27.65 12.56 13.72
C ILE A 2 26.76 11.86 12.67
N LEU A 3 26.40 10.59 12.87
CA LEU A 3 25.63 9.77 11.92
C LEU A 3 24.15 10.20 11.72
N ARG A 4 23.63 11.13 12.52
CA ARG A 4 22.22 11.58 12.43
C ARG A 4 21.96 12.61 11.30
N ASN A 5 23.01 13.17 10.70
CA ASN A 5 22.90 14.26 9.71
C ASN A 5 23.50 13.90 8.34
N ILE A 6 23.47 12.62 7.96
CA ILE A 6 23.79 12.23 6.58
C ILE A 6 22.61 12.65 5.71
N SER A 7 22.92 13.40 4.65
CA SER A 7 21.96 13.94 3.70
C SER A 7 22.42 13.63 2.28
N VAL A 8 21.49 13.77 1.33
CA VAL A 8 21.75 13.60 -0.10
C VAL A 8 22.89 14.49 -0.63
N TYR A 9 23.18 15.60 0.05
CA TYR A 9 24.19 16.56 -0.36
C TYR A 9 25.59 16.28 0.18
N ASN A 10 25.74 15.42 1.20
CA ASN A 10 27.04 15.15 1.82
C ASN A 10 27.44 13.67 1.76
N CYS A 11 26.55 12.77 1.34
CA CYS A 11 26.82 11.33 1.39
C CYS A 11 27.89 10.89 0.39
N LEU A 12 28.00 11.54 -0.77
CA LEU A 12 29.00 11.20 -1.78
C LEU A 12 30.39 11.71 -1.39
N GLU A 13 30.46 12.92 -0.85
CA GLU A 13 31.69 13.51 -0.32
C GLU A 13 32.25 12.65 0.82
N LEU A 14 31.38 12.15 1.71
CA LEU A 14 31.77 11.24 2.79
C LEU A 14 32.28 9.88 2.28
N LEU A 15 31.69 9.35 1.22
CA LEU A 15 32.14 8.10 0.59
C LEU A 15 33.48 8.27 -0.14
N ALA A 16 33.65 9.39 -0.85
CA ALA A 16 34.91 9.72 -1.50
C ALA A 16 36.04 9.89 -0.47
N LEU A 17 35.79 10.64 0.61
CA LEU A 17 36.73 10.79 1.73
C LEU A 17 37.11 9.45 2.38
N ALA A 18 36.14 8.55 2.57
CA ALA A 18 36.41 7.26 3.18
C ALA A 18 37.22 6.30 2.28
N ARG A 19 37.22 6.54 0.96
CA ARG A 19 37.99 5.74 -0.01
C ARG A 19 39.41 6.25 -0.21
N ASP A 20 39.68 7.50 0.11
CA ASP A 20 41.03 8.06 0.06
C ASP A 20 41.93 7.35 1.07
N ARG A 21 42.98 6.70 0.56
CA ARG A 21 43.81 5.74 1.32
C ARG A 21 44.86 6.42 2.18
N GLU A 22 45.10 7.71 2.01
CA GLU A 22 46.18 8.42 2.71
C GLU A 22 45.83 8.77 4.17
N HIS A 23 44.55 8.90 4.54
CA HIS A 23 44.17 9.36 5.88
C HIS A 23 42.93 8.61 6.44
N GLY A 24 43.15 7.40 6.95
CA GLY A 24 42.26 6.83 7.99
C GLY A 24 41.03 6.04 7.51
N ALA A 25 41.18 5.15 6.53
CA ALA A 25 40.10 4.23 6.11
C ALA A 25 39.39 3.51 7.29
N ALA A 26 40.09 3.25 8.40
CA ALA A 26 39.52 2.62 9.59
C ALA A 26 38.63 3.56 10.44
N CYS A 27 38.95 4.85 10.56
CA CYS A 27 38.17 5.76 11.41
C CYS A 27 36.88 6.24 10.73
N PHE A 28 36.83 6.18 9.39
CA PHE A 28 35.63 6.52 8.61
C PHE A 28 34.79 5.31 8.20
N ALA A 29 35.19 4.09 8.53
CA ALA A 29 34.47 2.87 8.11
C ALA A 29 32.98 2.88 8.51
N ALA A 30 32.67 3.29 9.74
CA ALA A 30 31.28 3.39 10.21
C ALA A 30 30.47 4.49 9.49
N ILE A 31 31.13 5.56 9.07
CA ILE A 31 30.52 6.66 8.32
C ILE A 31 30.29 6.25 6.87
N ALA A 32 31.26 5.56 6.26
CA ALA A 32 31.16 5.00 4.92
C ALA A 32 30.02 3.99 4.82
N ASP A 33 29.91 3.08 5.80
CA ASP A 33 28.83 2.09 5.89
C ASP A 33 27.45 2.77 6.04
N ALA A 34 27.35 3.80 6.89
CA ALA A 34 26.11 4.58 7.01
C ALA A 34 25.76 5.37 5.74
N ALA A 35 26.75 5.97 5.08
CA ALA A 35 26.57 6.69 3.82
C ALA A 35 26.16 5.74 2.70
N LEU A 36 26.77 4.56 2.60
CA LEU A 36 26.41 3.53 1.62
C LEU A 36 24.98 3.05 1.83
N ARG A 37 24.57 2.76 3.07
CA ARG A 37 23.16 2.42 3.39
C ARG A 37 22.19 3.53 2.94
N TYR A 38 22.56 4.79 3.16
CA TYR A 38 21.74 5.91 2.71
C TYR A 38 21.63 5.95 1.18
N VAL A 39 22.76 5.81 0.48
CA VAL A 39 22.80 5.76 -0.99
C VAL A 39 21.93 4.62 -1.51
N VAL A 40 22.04 3.40 -0.97
CA VAL A 40 21.23 2.24 -1.39
C VAL A 40 19.72 2.57 -1.32
N ASN A 41 19.28 3.21 -0.24
CA ASN A 41 17.88 3.54 -0.03
C ASN A 41 17.40 4.75 -0.85
N SER A 42 18.31 5.64 -1.25
CA SER A 42 18.00 6.93 -1.90
C SER A 42 18.65 7.07 -3.28
N PHE A 43 19.06 5.96 -3.90
CA PHE A 43 19.88 5.96 -5.10
C PHE A 43 19.19 6.66 -6.27
N GLU A 44 17.88 6.43 -6.46
CA GLU A 44 17.13 7.06 -7.56
C GLU A 44 17.05 8.58 -7.40
N THR A 45 16.91 9.07 -6.17
CA THR A 45 16.96 10.50 -5.86
C THR A 45 18.36 11.06 -6.14
N LEU A 46 19.42 10.34 -5.74
CA LEU A 46 20.80 10.74 -6.00
C LEU A 46 21.14 10.77 -7.49
N ALA A 47 20.68 9.77 -8.25
CA ALA A 47 20.85 9.69 -9.69
C ALA A 47 20.13 10.82 -10.45
N GLY A 48 19.09 11.41 -9.85
CA GLY A 48 18.42 12.61 -10.38
C GLY A 48 19.13 13.93 -10.03
N LEU A 49 20.04 13.94 -9.05
CA LEU A 49 20.66 15.15 -8.51
C LEU A 49 22.15 15.28 -8.86
N ARG A 50 22.82 14.17 -9.20
CA ARG A 50 24.27 14.09 -9.41
C ARG A 50 24.57 13.46 -10.76
N SER A 51 25.71 13.79 -11.33
CA SER A 51 26.16 13.19 -12.59
C SER A 51 26.57 11.73 -12.38
N GLU A 52 26.47 10.93 -13.44
CA GLU A 52 26.95 9.54 -13.45
C GLU A 52 28.43 9.46 -13.09
N ALA A 53 29.25 10.40 -13.58
CA ALA A 53 30.67 10.44 -13.30
C ALA A 53 30.96 10.57 -11.78
N GLU A 54 30.29 11.52 -11.11
CA GLU A 54 30.42 11.72 -9.65
C GLU A 54 29.98 10.48 -8.87
N LEU A 55 28.90 9.84 -9.29
CA LEU A 55 28.39 8.63 -8.64
C LEU A 55 29.34 7.44 -8.81
N ARG A 56 29.87 7.22 -10.01
CA ARG A 56 30.87 6.17 -10.28
C ARG A 56 32.16 6.41 -9.52
N GLU A 57 32.61 7.65 -9.45
CA GLU A 57 33.81 8.02 -8.71
C GLU A 57 33.64 7.75 -7.22
N ALA A 58 32.54 8.18 -6.61
CA ALA A 58 32.28 7.98 -5.18
C ALA A 58 32.01 6.52 -4.81
N LEU A 59 31.14 5.82 -5.55
CA LEU A 59 30.70 4.46 -5.22
C LEU A 59 31.65 3.38 -5.72
N GLY A 60 32.39 3.65 -6.78
CA GLY A 60 33.13 2.65 -7.53
C GLY A 60 32.23 1.98 -8.57
N ALA A 61 32.84 1.53 -9.66
CA ALA A 61 32.10 1.00 -10.82
C ALA A 61 31.18 -0.17 -10.44
N GLU A 62 31.68 -1.14 -9.67
CA GLU A 62 30.90 -2.33 -9.29
C GLU A 62 29.63 -1.99 -8.49
N VAL A 63 29.78 -1.16 -7.45
CA VAL A 63 28.66 -0.74 -6.59
C VAL A 63 27.66 0.10 -7.39
N TYR A 64 28.16 1.00 -8.24
CA TYR A 64 27.31 1.82 -9.09
C TYR A 64 26.45 0.96 -10.04
N GLU A 65 27.07 0.03 -10.78
CA GLU A 65 26.35 -0.85 -11.71
C GLU A 65 25.30 -1.71 -10.98
N SER A 66 25.64 -2.23 -9.80
CA SER A 66 24.70 -2.99 -8.97
C SER A 66 23.48 -2.15 -8.57
N LEU A 67 23.68 -0.89 -8.18
CA LEU A 67 22.60 0.02 -7.81
C LEU A 67 21.73 0.44 -9.00
N VAL A 68 22.34 0.63 -10.17
CA VAL A 68 21.62 0.91 -11.43
C VAL A 68 20.71 -0.26 -11.79
N ALA A 69 21.22 -1.50 -11.75
CA ALA A 69 20.44 -2.70 -12.01
C ALA A 69 19.26 -2.82 -11.03
N ALA A 70 19.53 -2.69 -9.73
CA ALA A 70 18.49 -2.76 -8.70
C ALA A 70 17.42 -1.65 -8.84
N ALA A 71 17.80 -0.45 -9.29
CA ALA A 71 16.85 0.63 -9.56
C ALA A 71 15.97 0.34 -10.79
N ALA A 72 16.55 -0.25 -11.84
CA ALA A 72 15.79 -0.66 -13.02
C ALA A 72 14.75 -1.75 -12.68
N GLU A 73 15.13 -2.75 -11.87
CA GLU A 73 14.22 -3.80 -11.40
C GLU A 73 13.05 -3.22 -10.59
N ARG A 74 13.33 -2.31 -9.65
CA ARG A 74 12.28 -1.63 -8.86
C ARG A 74 11.33 -0.83 -9.74
N ARG A 75 11.85 -0.14 -10.76
CA ARG A 75 11.03 0.64 -11.70
C ARG A 75 10.13 -0.27 -12.53
N ALA A 76 10.65 -1.40 -13.04
CA ALA A 76 9.86 -2.37 -13.78
C ALA A 76 8.71 -2.96 -12.92
N LEU A 77 9.00 -3.32 -11.67
CA LEU A 77 7.97 -3.80 -10.74
C LEU A 77 6.92 -2.71 -10.44
N ALA A 78 7.34 -1.47 -10.22
CA ALA A 78 6.42 -0.37 -9.99
C ALA A 78 5.52 -0.10 -11.20
N GLU A 79 6.05 -0.22 -12.43
CA GLU A 79 5.28 -0.12 -13.67
C GLU A 79 4.29 -1.28 -13.81
N GLU A 80 4.66 -2.50 -13.47
CA GLU A 80 3.76 -3.66 -13.46
C GLU A 80 2.61 -3.47 -12.46
N ILE A 81 2.93 -3.06 -11.23
CA ILE A 81 1.94 -2.74 -10.20
C ILE A 81 1.01 -1.62 -10.69
N ARG A 82 1.56 -0.55 -11.28
CA ARG A 82 0.79 0.56 -11.83
C ARG A 82 -0.09 0.12 -13.00
N ALA A 83 0.35 -0.82 -13.84
CA ALA A 83 -0.44 -1.38 -14.92
C ALA A 83 -1.55 -2.35 -14.44
N GLY A 84 -1.43 -2.87 -13.22
CA GLY A 84 -2.46 -3.64 -12.53
C GLY A 84 -3.46 -2.78 -11.75
N LEU A 85 -3.01 -1.69 -11.14
CA LEU A 85 -3.83 -0.73 -10.40
C LEU A 85 -4.82 -0.03 -11.35
N GLY A 86 -6.11 -0.37 -11.24
CA GLY A 86 -7.19 0.17 -12.07
C GLY A 86 -7.94 -0.87 -12.89
N ARG A 87 -7.46 -2.12 -12.95
CA ARG A 87 -8.28 -3.23 -13.45
C ARG A 87 -9.25 -3.65 -12.36
N VAL A 88 -10.38 -2.95 -12.26
CA VAL A 88 -11.55 -3.51 -11.58
C VAL A 88 -11.96 -4.72 -12.42
N LEU A 89 -11.64 -5.91 -11.93
CA LEU A 89 -12.25 -7.13 -12.46
C LEU A 89 -13.74 -7.01 -12.14
N GLU A 90 -14.54 -6.51 -13.09
CA GLU A 90 -15.99 -6.64 -13.02
C GLU A 90 -16.30 -8.13 -12.99
N ARG A 91 -16.51 -8.66 -11.78
CA ARG A 91 -16.96 -10.02 -11.62
C ARG A 91 -18.38 -10.03 -12.15
N LYS A 92 -18.62 -10.86 -13.16
CA LYS A 92 -19.96 -11.12 -13.73
C LYS A 92 -20.94 -11.26 -12.57
N ALA A 93 -21.97 -10.41 -12.57
CA ALA A 93 -22.90 -10.30 -11.46
C ALA A 93 -23.43 -11.69 -11.09
N PRO A 94 -23.33 -12.11 -9.81
CA PRO A 94 -24.13 -13.23 -9.38
C PRO A 94 -25.58 -12.79 -9.54
N GLN A 95 -26.33 -13.46 -10.42
CA GLN A 95 -27.77 -13.21 -10.61
C GLN A 95 -28.51 -13.75 -9.39
N VAL A 96 -28.37 -13.08 -8.24
CA VAL A 96 -29.06 -13.46 -7.02
C VAL A 96 -30.30 -12.60 -6.89
N ALA A 97 -31.46 -13.24 -6.97
CA ALA A 97 -32.74 -12.58 -6.85
C ALA A 97 -32.93 -11.99 -5.43
N PRO A 98 -33.70 -10.90 -5.29
CA PRO A 98 -34.10 -10.40 -3.98
C PRO A 98 -34.87 -11.48 -3.21
N LEU A 99 -34.61 -11.54 -1.90
CA LEU A 99 -35.38 -12.35 -0.97
C LEU A 99 -36.65 -11.58 -0.58
N ALA A 100 -37.80 -12.27 -0.56
CA ALA A 100 -39.09 -11.70 -0.15
C ALA A 100 -39.20 -11.44 1.37
N ALA A 101 -38.08 -11.41 2.09
CA ALA A 101 -37.99 -11.11 3.51
C ALA A 101 -37.57 -9.65 3.71
N PRO A 102 -38.12 -8.96 4.72
CA PRO A 102 -37.75 -7.58 5.01
C PRO A 102 -36.28 -7.48 5.43
N SER A 103 -35.63 -6.37 5.10
CA SER A 103 -34.25 -6.11 5.51
C SER A 103 -34.17 -5.63 6.96
N VAL A 104 -32.96 -5.65 7.54
CA VAL A 104 -32.69 -5.10 8.88
C VAL A 104 -33.06 -3.63 9.05
N ALA A 105 -33.04 -2.85 7.97
CA ALA A 105 -33.40 -1.44 7.96
C ALA A 105 -34.89 -1.22 7.64
N GLY A 106 -35.72 -2.27 7.60
CA GLY A 106 -37.14 -2.18 7.33
C GLY A 106 -37.50 -2.00 5.85
N LYS A 107 -36.59 -2.32 4.92
CA LYS A 107 -36.89 -2.31 3.48
C LYS A 107 -37.74 -3.56 3.13
N PRO A 108 -38.58 -3.51 2.08
CA PRO A 108 -39.53 -4.59 1.77
C PRO A 108 -38.85 -5.89 1.29
N VAL A 109 -37.61 -5.79 0.82
CA VAL A 109 -36.81 -6.93 0.34
C VAL A 109 -35.43 -6.89 0.98
N SER A 110 -34.79 -8.05 1.02
CA SER A 110 -33.40 -8.20 1.40
C SER A 110 -32.61 -8.90 0.30
N TYR A 111 -31.29 -8.75 0.33
CA TYR A 111 -30.38 -9.39 -0.60
C TYR A 111 -29.37 -10.23 0.16
N PRO A 112 -28.99 -11.39 -0.38
CA PRO A 112 -27.90 -12.17 0.16
C PRO A 112 -26.58 -11.41 0.03
N ARG A 113 -25.65 -11.66 0.94
CA ARG A 113 -24.34 -11.01 1.01
C ARG A 113 -23.65 -10.99 -0.35
N GLU A 114 -23.69 -12.07 -1.10
CA GLU A 114 -22.98 -12.23 -2.38
C GLU A 114 -23.43 -11.20 -3.42
N ALA A 115 -24.70 -10.75 -3.36
CA ALA A 115 -25.22 -9.70 -4.22
C ALA A 115 -24.82 -8.28 -3.79
N LEU A 116 -24.29 -8.14 -2.56
CA LEU A 116 -23.90 -6.87 -1.94
C LEU A 116 -22.38 -6.73 -1.80
N MET A 117 -21.58 -7.73 -2.17
CA MET A 117 -20.11 -7.67 -2.05
C MET A 117 -19.49 -6.61 -2.98
N GLY A 118 -18.28 -6.16 -2.66
CA GLY A 118 -17.51 -5.29 -3.56
C GLY A 118 -17.16 -6.00 -4.87
N GLY A 119 -17.22 -5.28 -6.00
CA GLY A 119 -16.83 -5.78 -7.32
C GLY A 119 -17.92 -6.57 -8.07
N VAL A 120 -19.17 -6.54 -7.60
CA VAL A 120 -20.35 -7.02 -8.34
C VAL A 120 -21.25 -5.85 -8.71
N VAL A 121 -22.09 -6.02 -9.73
CA VAL A 121 -23.15 -5.06 -10.06
C VAL A 121 -24.25 -5.15 -9.01
N TRP A 122 -24.51 -4.06 -8.29
CA TRP A 122 -25.51 -4.05 -7.24
C TRP A 122 -26.92 -3.82 -7.79
N PRO A 123 -27.95 -4.30 -7.06
CA PRO A 123 -29.34 -3.97 -7.34
C PRO A 123 -29.61 -2.46 -7.33
N GLU A 124 -30.63 -2.03 -8.07
CA GLU A 124 -31.02 -0.63 -8.15
C GLU A 124 -31.38 -0.07 -6.77
N GLY A 125 -30.84 1.11 -6.44
CA GLY A 125 -31.07 1.79 -5.15
C GLY A 125 -30.17 1.34 -4.00
N VAL A 126 -29.36 0.29 -4.17
CA VAL A 126 -28.35 -0.11 -3.17
C VAL A 126 -27.18 0.89 -3.21
N GLN A 127 -26.91 1.54 -2.08
CA GLN A 127 -25.81 2.49 -1.96
C GLN A 127 -24.57 1.82 -1.37
N ALA A 128 -23.39 2.16 -1.91
CA ALA A 128 -22.10 1.62 -1.46
C ALA A 128 -21.88 1.74 0.06
N ALA A 129 -22.31 2.86 0.63
CA ALA A 129 -22.03 3.26 2.00
C ALA A 129 -22.94 2.61 3.06
N CYS A 130 -24.01 1.91 2.65
CA CYS A 130 -24.97 1.31 3.57
C CYS A 130 -25.51 -0.04 3.08
N ARG A 131 -24.63 -0.86 2.48
CA ARG A 131 -25.00 -2.17 1.93
C ARG A 131 -25.53 -3.14 3.00
N GLU A 132 -25.04 -3.01 4.22
CA GLU A 132 -25.50 -3.77 5.37
C GLU A 132 -27.00 -3.59 5.70
N GLU A 133 -27.61 -2.47 5.29
CA GLU A 133 -29.04 -2.20 5.48
C GLU A 133 -29.95 -3.12 4.67
N TRP A 134 -29.40 -3.77 3.65
CA TRP A 134 -30.14 -4.59 2.69
C TRP A 134 -30.10 -6.09 3.04
N LEU A 135 -29.40 -6.49 4.10
CA LEU A 135 -29.37 -7.88 4.57
C LEU A 135 -30.65 -8.23 5.32
N SER A 136 -31.00 -9.52 5.35
CA SER A 136 -32.05 -10.01 6.26
C SER A 136 -31.54 -9.97 7.71
N PRO A 137 -32.42 -9.91 8.73
CA PRO A 137 -32.02 -9.95 10.14
C PRO A 137 -31.15 -11.17 10.52
N GLU A 138 -31.46 -12.33 9.94
CA GLU A 138 -30.76 -13.59 10.18
C GLU A 138 -29.35 -13.53 9.60
N GLU A 139 -29.23 -13.09 8.34
CA GLU A 139 -27.94 -12.98 7.66
C GLU A 139 -27.07 -11.88 8.29
N PHE A 140 -27.67 -10.76 8.65
CA PHE A 140 -26.97 -9.69 9.36
C PHE A 140 -26.37 -10.19 10.68
N THR A 141 -27.17 -10.88 11.49
CA THR A 141 -26.70 -11.44 12.77
C THR A 141 -25.61 -12.48 12.55
N CYS A 142 -25.73 -13.30 11.50
CA CYS A 142 -24.71 -14.28 11.11
C CYS A 142 -23.37 -13.61 10.73
N LEU A 143 -23.41 -12.52 9.97
CA LEU A 143 -22.21 -11.83 9.47
C LEU A 143 -21.53 -10.95 10.52
N PHE A 144 -22.31 -10.25 11.33
CA PHE A 144 -21.79 -9.26 12.28
C PHE A 144 -21.74 -9.76 13.72
N GLY A 145 -22.40 -10.88 14.04
CA GLY A 145 -22.47 -11.45 15.38
C GLY A 145 -23.30 -10.63 16.37
N LEU A 146 -24.06 -9.65 15.88
CA LEU A 146 -24.86 -8.72 16.66
C LEU A 146 -26.06 -8.22 15.84
N ASN A 147 -27.09 -7.73 16.50
CA ASN A 147 -28.31 -7.28 15.82
C ASN A 147 -28.19 -5.86 15.28
N TRP A 148 -29.14 -5.46 14.42
CA TRP A 148 -29.15 -4.13 13.80
C TRP A 148 -29.12 -2.97 14.80
N ALA A 149 -29.89 -3.05 15.88
CA ALA A 149 -29.96 -1.98 16.87
C ALA A 149 -28.64 -1.82 17.65
N GLU A 150 -27.92 -2.91 17.87
CA GLU A 150 -26.57 -2.90 18.44
C GLU A 150 -25.57 -2.32 17.45
N PHE A 151 -25.64 -2.74 16.18
CA PHE A 151 -24.75 -2.25 15.13
C PHE A 151 -24.90 -0.75 14.95
N ASP A 152 -26.13 -0.25 14.90
CA ASP A 152 -26.40 1.15 14.62
C ASP A 152 -25.86 2.09 15.72
N ARG A 153 -25.73 1.58 16.96
CA ARG A 153 -25.12 2.31 18.07
C ARG A 153 -23.60 2.30 18.06
N LEU A 154 -22.96 1.50 17.21
CA LEU A 154 -21.50 1.44 17.14
C LEU A 154 -20.92 2.76 16.59
N PRO A 155 -19.75 3.20 17.08
CA PRO A 155 -18.99 4.27 16.45
C PRO A 155 -18.67 3.97 14.99
N GLY A 156 -18.59 5.00 14.15
CA GLY A 156 -18.37 4.86 12.70
C GLY A 156 -17.16 4.00 12.33
N TRP A 157 -16.04 4.12 13.05
CA TRP A 157 -14.84 3.30 12.80
C TRP A 157 -15.07 1.80 13.07
N LYS A 158 -15.94 1.45 14.04
CA LYS A 158 -16.30 0.05 14.32
C LYS A 158 -17.21 -0.48 13.22
N LYS A 159 -18.23 0.29 12.81
CA LYS A 159 -19.11 -0.05 11.67
C LYS A 159 -18.27 -0.30 10.41
N GLU A 160 -17.33 0.60 10.11
CA GLU A 160 -16.42 0.47 8.97
C GLU A 160 -15.59 -0.82 9.02
N ARG A 161 -14.98 -1.11 10.18
CA ARG A 161 -14.21 -2.35 10.36
C ARG A 161 -15.07 -3.59 10.13
N CYS A 162 -16.25 -3.65 10.74
CA CYS A 162 -17.20 -4.74 10.56
C CYS A 162 -17.59 -4.92 9.09
N ARG A 163 -17.86 -3.83 8.36
CA ARG A 163 -18.17 -3.90 6.91
C ARG A 163 -17.00 -4.43 6.09
N LYS A 164 -15.76 -4.03 6.40
CA LYS A 164 -14.56 -4.55 5.73
C LYS A 164 -14.43 -6.06 5.95
N GLU A 165 -14.60 -6.51 7.20
CA GLU A 165 -14.56 -7.94 7.56
C GLU A 165 -15.67 -8.74 6.85
N ALA A 166 -16.86 -8.16 6.71
CA ALA A 166 -17.97 -8.76 5.97
C ALA A 166 -17.83 -8.68 4.43
N GLY A 167 -16.86 -7.93 3.89
CA GLY A 167 -16.72 -7.69 2.45
C GLY A 167 -17.78 -6.73 1.87
N LEU A 168 -18.38 -5.92 2.74
CA LEU A 168 -19.42 -4.92 2.45
C LEU A 168 -18.89 -3.48 2.56
N PHE A 169 -17.57 -3.29 2.62
CA PHE A 169 -16.92 -1.97 2.56
C PHE A 169 -16.56 -1.56 1.13
#